data_AF-A0A350VV47-F1
#
_entry.id   AF-A0A350VV47-F1
#
_cell.length_a   1.000
_cell.length_b   1.000
_cell.length_c   1.000
_cell.angle_alpha   90.00
_cell.angle_beta   90.00
_cell.angle_gamma   90.00
#
_symmetry.space_group_name_H-M   'P 1'
#
loop_
_entity.id
_entity.type
_entity.pdbx_description
1 polymer ?
#
loop_
_entity_poly.entity_id
_entity_poly.type
_entity_poly.pdbx_seq_one_letter_code
_entity_poly.pdbx_strand_id
1 'polypeptide(L)'
;MRRNKLLACLMAGTMAVSITACSGNANSDATTTPTTTEAVTTQAVTTQGESQETTTQTPQEQKSEASVDFEDGQMGFVQAYNAPANAADVELSITDFDGSKALAVKNLTGKVPFVGIDVSSLCGASVADVAAVSMKLGVSYEDGSFSACAGKITTWTGTDLVQTGYDWAVYMESKNPKVATVDVSGVPFTADANNIIVLSLETDNGASAGHGNATLYVDDITFYDKSGKVITADKSVAFAEPAGYSSSGRDSSNLFAVKGAVNFEGFATSADAWAQDGFDMPQEVIDALVPGSVVEIEYKSETGNMWLVIPDAEKGWMRVGQAGTDDPAYINNSGNIAQITYEQLAALCGDDVSTWGARMQCESDSAWEVFSVKVGQQAKNLALVNAVTFEGFETKADAWAQDGFDMPQEVIDALVPGSVVEVTYSSETGNMWLVMPDAEKGWMRVGQAGTEDPAVCDGQKCYVTYEQLAALCGDDASTWGARMQCESDSAWEVYSVKVGTAAEFAPVNKLTKFEGFETAADAWAQDGFDMPQEIIDALVPGAVVTVQYSSESGNVWLVIPDAEKGWMRVGQAGTEDPALCNGTYAQITYEQLAALCGEDVSTWGARMQCESDSAWEVYGVWVSAPVTSAE
;
A
#
# COMPACT_ATOMS: atom_id res chain seq x y z
N MET A 1 -38.59 8.66 -35.12
CA MET A 1 -39.67 9.67 -35.10
C MET A 1 -39.66 10.34 -33.74
N ARG A 2 -39.47 11.67 -33.74
CA ARG A 2 -39.59 12.68 -32.66
C ARG A 2 -40.40 12.28 -31.41
N ARG A 3 -39.94 12.66 -30.20
CA ARG A 3 -40.27 13.96 -29.57
C ARG A 3 -39.49 14.28 -28.28
N ASN A 4 -38.84 15.45 -28.26
CA ASN A 4 -38.29 16.16 -27.11
C ASN A 4 -39.35 16.57 -26.07
N LYS A 5 -38.95 16.60 -24.78
CA LYS A 5 -39.22 17.62 -23.73
C LYS A 5 -38.08 17.48 -22.69
N LEU A 6 -37.10 18.38 -22.54
CA LEU A 6 -37.12 19.71 -21.90
C LEU A 6 -37.84 19.74 -20.54
N LEU A 7 -37.06 19.66 -19.46
CA LEU A 7 -37.23 20.50 -18.27
C LEU A 7 -35.86 20.77 -17.64
N ALA A 8 -35.62 22.04 -17.32
CA ALA A 8 -34.40 22.59 -16.73
C ALA A 8 -34.76 23.32 -15.43
N CYS A 9 -33.71 23.55 -14.63
CA CYS A 9 -33.55 24.54 -13.55
C CYS A 9 -34.16 24.25 -12.17
N LEU A 10 -33.29 24.09 -11.16
CA LEU A 10 -33.10 25.03 -10.04
C LEU A 10 -32.35 24.34 -8.89
N MET A 11 -31.06 24.66 -8.68
CA MET A 11 -30.49 24.88 -7.35
C MET A 11 -29.31 25.85 -7.47
N ALA A 12 -29.62 27.13 -7.25
CA ALA A 12 -28.67 28.18 -6.92
C ALA A 12 -29.15 28.79 -5.59
N GLY A 13 -28.22 28.96 -4.65
CA GLY A 13 -28.43 29.49 -3.30
C GLY A 13 -27.85 28.50 -2.28
N THR A 14 -26.93 28.85 -1.40
CA THR A 14 -26.63 30.15 -0.78
C THR A 14 -25.24 30.08 -0.13
N MET A 15 -24.31 30.96 -0.48
CA MET A 15 -23.25 31.39 0.45
C MET A 15 -23.43 32.88 0.70
N ALA A 16 -23.88 33.17 1.91
CA ALA A 16 -24.09 34.51 2.43
C ALA A 16 -22.73 35.13 2.77
N VAL A 17 -22.42 36.23 2.09
CA VAL A 17 -21.36 37.17 2.45
C VAL A 17 -21.73 37.84 3.77
N SER A 18 -20.90 37.68 4.79
CA SER A 18 -20.94 38.49 6.01
C SER A 18 -19.88 39.58 5.93
N ILE A 19 -20.28 40.75 5.42
CA ILE A 19 -19.56 42.01 5.61
C ILE A 19 -20.30 42.77 6.71
N THR A 20 -19.64 42.94 7.86
CA THR A 20 -20.08 43.86 8.90
C THR A 20 -19.71 45.28 8.48
N ALA A 21 -20.73 46.08 8.20
CA ALA A 21 -20.62 47.51 8.02
C ALA A 21 -20.40 48.22 9.36
N CYS A 22 -19.52 49.22 9.38
CA CYS A 22 -19.65 50.38 10.25
C CYS A 22 -19.76 51.63 9.37
N SER A 23 -20.98 52.17 9.42
CA SER A 23 -21.53 53.46 8.98
C SER A 23 -20.59 54.64 8.69
N GLY A 24 -20.96 55.45 7.68
CA GLY A 24 -21.00 56.90 7.86
C GLY A 24 -20.73 57.79 6.62
N ASN A 25 -21.78 58.11 5.87
CA ASN A 25 -22.07 59.38 5.16
C ASN A 25 -20.97 60.12 4.35
N ALA A 26 -21.19 60.30 3.04
CA ALA A 26 -21.95 61.43 2.44
C ALA A 26 -21.63 61.64 0.95
N ASN A 27 -22.69 61.83 0.14
CA ASN A 27 -22.84 62.65 -1.08
C ASN A 27 -21.78 62.57 -2.22
N SER A 28 -22.11 62.60 -3.50
CA SER A 28 -23.35 62.68 -4.29
C SER A 28 -22.92 62.80 -5.77
N ASP A 29 -23.66 62.17 -6.68
CA ASP A 29 -23.88 62.49 -8.11
C ASP A 29 -22.66 62.67 -9.05
N ALA A 30 -22.72 62.51 -10.37
CA ALA A 30 -23.52 61.77 -11.33
C ALA A 30 -22.91 62.16 -12.70
N THR A 31 -22.56 61.16 -13.52
CA THR A 31 -22.71 61.12 -15.00
C THR A 31 -22.16 62.26 -15.87
N THR A 32 -21.23 61.95 -16.80
CA THR A 32 -21.45 61.96 -18.28
C THR A 32 -20.13 61.79 -19.09
N THR A 33 -20.20 60.89 -20.06
CA THR A 33 -19.30 60.59 -21.20
C THR A 33 -19.41 61.65 -22.33
N PRO A 34 -18.75 61.55 -23.51
CA PRO A 34 -17.42 61.03 -23.91
C PRO A 34 -16.66 61.99 -24.90
N THR A 35 -15.58 61.46 -25.51
CA THR A 35 -15.12 61.59 -26.93
C THR A 35 -13.85 62.40 -27.33
N THR A 36 -12.92 61.65 -27.95
CA THR A 36 -12.05 61.92 -29.14
C THR A 36 -10.93 62.98 -29.16
N THR A 37 -9.69 62.46 -29.24
CA THR A 37 -8.69 62.57 -30.33
C THR A 37 -8.50 63.91 -31.07
N GLU A 38 -7.29 64.48 -31.01
CA GLU A 38 -6.35 64.56 -32.14
C GLU A 38 -5.02 65.26 -31.78
N ALA A 39 -3.97 64.80 -32.45
CA ALA A 39 -2.57 65.20 -32.34
C ALA A 39 -2.29 66.56 -32.99
N VAL A 40 -1.21 67.26 -32.58
CA VAL A 40 -0.25 67.93 -33.49
C VAL A 40 1.12 68.09 -32.81
N THR A 41 2.13 67.74 -33.60
CA THR A 41 3.59 67.79 -33.54
C THR A 41 4.21 69.17 -33.28
N THR A 42 5.40 69.23 -32.67
CA THR A 42 6.40 70.28 -32.99
C THR A 42 7.84 69.74 -32.86
N GLN A 43 8.69 70.21 -33.77
CA GLN A 43 9.97 69.66 -34.20
C GLN A 43 11.21 69.99 -33.33
N ALA A 44 12.13 69.01 -33.36
CA ALA A 44 13.59 69.01 -33.39
C ALA A 44 14.44 70.28 -33.15
N VAL A 45 15.48 70.11 -32.33
CA VAL A 45 16.81 70.70 -32.52
C VAL A 45 17.87 69.59 -32.35
N THR A 46 18.73 69.45 -33.36
CA THR A 46 19.86 68.52 -33.43
C THR A 46 21.10 69.11 -32.76
N THR A 47 21.84 68.28 -32.01
CA THR A 47 23.30 68.42 -31.88
C THR A 47 23.92 67.05 -31.64
N GLN A 48 24.83 66.64 -32.53
CA GLN A 48 25.69 65.46 -32.42
C GLN A 48 26.81 65.69 -31.40
N GLY A 49 27.11 64.67 -30.60
CA GLY A 49 28.33 64.53 -29.81
C GLY A 49 28.54 63.06 -29.46
N GLU A 50 29.69 62.53 -29.85
CA GLU A 50 30.05 61.10 -29.95
C GLU A 50 30.17 60.36 -28.59
N SER A 51 29.63 59.14 -28.60
CA SER A 51 30.06 57.89 -27.94
C SER A 51 30.79 57.92 -26.59
N GLN A 52 30.15 57.31 -25.58
CA GLN A 52 30.75 56.33 -24.68
C GLN A 52 29.67 55.35 -24.21
N GLU A 53 29.73 54.09 -24.66
CA GLU A 53 28.95 53.00 -24.11
C GLU A 53 29.38 52.75 -22.66
N THR A 54 28.44 52.83 -21.73
CA THR A 54 28.57 52.21 -20.41
C THR A 54 27.36 51.30 -20.26
N THR A 55 27.59 49.99 -20.40
CA THR A 55 26.62 48.94 -20.14
C THR A 55 26.28 48.95 -18.66
N THR A 56 25.14 49.51 -18.31
CA THR A 56 24.52 49.30 -16.99
C THR A 56 23.97 47.89 -16.98
N GLN A 57 24.68 46.96 -16.32
CA GLN A 57 24.11 45.67 -15.93
C GLN A 57 22.95 45.94 -14.96
N THR A 58 21.74 45.61 -15.39
CA THR A 58 20.61 45.35 -14.50
C THR A 58 21.01 44.22 -13.55
N PRO A 59 20.76 44.32 -12.22
CA PRO A 59 20.97 43.19 -11.33
C PRO A 59 20.17 42.00 -11.86
N GLN A 60 20.86 40.88 -12.16
CA GLN A 60 20.18 39.63 -12.43
C GLN A 60 19.38 39.26 -11.18
N GLU A 61 18.07 39.10 -11.36
CA GLU A 61 17.23 38.33 -10.44
C GLU A 61 17.91 36.98 -10.22
N GLN A 62 18.37 36.76 -8.99
CA GLN A 62 18.92 35.49 -8.57
C GLN A 62 17.75 34.50 -8.54
N LYS A 63 17.63 33.67 -9.59
CA LYS A 63 16.73 32.51 -9.63
C LYS A 63 17.12 31.66 -8.40
N SER A 64 16.22 31.49 -7.43
CA SER A 64 16.50 30.57 -6.32
C SER A 64 16.55 29.17 -6.91
N GLU A 65 17.71 28.53 -6.92
CA GLU A 65 17.85 27.12 -7.30
C GLU A 65 17.01 26.29 -6.32
N ALA A 66 16.16 25.40 -6.83
CA ALA A 66 15.43 24.45 -6.00
C ALA A 66 16.42 23.53 -5.26
N SER A 67 15.97 22.92 -4.17
CA SER A 67 16.78 21.92 -3.46
C SER A 67 16.93 20.64 -4.30
N VAL A 68 15.87 20.26 -5.01
CA VAL A 68 15.82 19.13 -5.94
C VAL A 68 15.05 19.56 -7.19
N ASP A 69 15.69 19.39 -8.36
CA ASP A 69 15.21 19.78 -9.69
C ASP A 69 15.27 18.62 -10.72
N PHE A 70 15.68 17.42 -10.28
CA PHE A 70 15.80 16.19 -11.09
C PHE A 70 16.62 16.26 -12.39
N GLU A 71 17.28 17.39 -12.69
CA GLU A 71 18.09 17.58 -13.90
C GLU A 71 19.31 16.64 -13.97
N ASP A 72 19.77 16.13 -12.81
CA ASP A 72 20.81 15.12 -12.70
C ASP A 72 20.31 13.67 -12.80
N GLY A 73 18.99 13.48 -12.92
CA GLY A 73 18.35 12.16 -13.02
C GLY A 73 18.34 11.37 -11.71
N GLN A 74 18.67 11.98 -10.57
CA GLN A 74 18.71 11.28 -9.28
C GLN A 74 17.32 11.23 -8.64
N MET A 75 16.89 10.02 -8.26
CA MET A 75 15.64 9.79 -7.52
C MET A 75 15.78 8.73 -6.42
N GLY A 76 17.00 8.40 -5.99
CA GLY A 76 17.27 7.34 -5.01
C GLY A 76 16.59 7.57 -3.65
N PHE A 77 16.25 8.82 -3.33
CA PHE A 77 15.55 9.28 -2.14
C PHE A 77 14.02 9.28 -2.29
N VAL A 78 13.47 8.53 -3.25
CA VAL A 78 12.06 8.43 -3.56
C VAL A 78 11.64 6.97 -3.59
N GLN A 79 10.49 6.63 -3.01
CA GLN A 79 9.95 5.27 -3.02
C GLN A 79 8.42 5.28 -3.08
N ALA A 80 7.81 4.27 -3.71
CA ALA A 80 6.36 4.07 -3.63
C ALA A 80 5.93 3.78 -2.18
N TYR A 81 4.71 4.15 -1.80
CA TYR A 81 4.14 3.85 -0.48
C TYR A 81 2.86 3.04 -0.62
N ASN A 82 2.98 1.71 -0.54
CA ASN A 82 1.88 0.79 -0.85
C ASN A 82 1.11 0.27 0.38
N ALA A 83 1.39 0.81 1.58
CA ALA A 83 0.69 0.39 2.78
C ALA A 83 -0.81 0.78 2.82
N PRO A 84 -1.25 1.95 2.27
CA PRO A 84 -2.68 2.26 2.19
C PRO A 84 -3.42 1.21 1.33
N ALA A 85 -4.60 0.77 1.76
CA ALA A 85 -5.38 -0.25 1.04
C ALA A 85 -5.75 0.18 -0.40
N ASN A 86 -5.94 1.48 -0.60
CA ASN A 86 -6.21 2.09 -1.89
C ASN A 86 -4.94 2.59 -2.59
N ALA A 87 -3.75 2.12 -2.21
CA ALA A 87 -2.52 2.47 -2.91
C ALA A 87 -2.50 1.84 -4.30
N ALA A 88 -2.08 2.64 -5.27
CA ALA A 88 -1.82 2.18 -6.62
C ALA A 88 -0.42 1.62 -6.75
N ASP A 89 -0.26 0.58 -7.56
CA ASP A 89 1.04 0.29 -8.15
C ASP A 89 1.44 1.47 -9.05
N VAL A 90 2.69 1.90 -8.87
CA VAL A 90 3.26 3.05 -9.58
C VAL A 90 4.58 2.69 -10.23
N GLU A 91 4.79 3.23 -11.43
CA GLU A 91 6.10 3.27 -12.06
C GLU A 91 6.72 4.66 -11.80
N LEU A 92 7.92 4.69 -11.19
CA LEU A 92 8.67 5.90 -10.92
C LEU A 92 9.75 6.10 -11.98
N SER A 93 9.80 7.29 -12.58
CA SER A 93 10.83 7.62 -13.58
C SER A 93 11.14 9.11 -13.59
N ILE A 94 12.28 9.50 -14.18
CA ILE A 94 12.60 10.91 -14.47
C ILE A 94 12.34 11.20 -15.94
N THR A 95 11.44 12.14 -16.23
CA THR A 95 11.02 12.48 -17.59
C THR A 95 10.93 13.99 -17.78
N ASP A 96 10.91 14.46 -19.04
CA ASP A 96 10.72 15.89 -19.33
C ASP A 96 9.24 16.28 -19.18
N PHE A 97 8.94 17.26 -18.35
CA PHE A 97 7.60 17.82 -18.13
C PHE A 97 7.69 19.34 -17.94
N ASP A 98 6.84 20.10 -18.65
CA ASP A 98 6.84 21.58 -18.60
C ASP A 98 8.21 22.25 -18.85
N GLY A 99 9.10 21.58 -19.59
CA GLY A 99 10.41 22.12 -19.96
C GLY A 99 11.52 21.94 -18.91
N SER A 100 11.29 21.15 -17.86
CA SER A 100 12.31 20.64 -16.92
C SER A 100 12.20 19.11 -16.77
N LYS A 101 13.20 18.48 -16.17
CA LYS A 101 13.10 17.09 -15.73
C LYS A 101 12.29 17.02 -14.43
N ALA A 102 11.36 16.08 -14.36
CA ALA A 102 10.50 15.89 -13.21
C ALA A 102 10.42 14.40 -12.85
N LEU A 103 10.16 14.12 -11.57
CA LEU A 103 9.71 12.81 -11.13
C LEU A 103 8.31 12.55 -11.70
N ALA A 104 8.19 11.56 -12.56
CA ALA A 104 6.92 11.04 -13.04
C ALA A 104 6.51 9.83 -12.20
N VAL A 105 5.30 9.90 -11.66
CA VAL A 105 4.63 8.84 -10.90
C VAL A 105 3.45 8.37 -11.75
N LYS A 106 3.68 7.31 -12.52
CA LYS A 106 2.68 6.75 -13.43
C LYS A 106 1.79 5.78 -12.66
N ASN A 107 0.48 6.02 -12.65
CA ASN A 107 -0.50 5.19 -11.96
C ASN A 107 -0.95 4.01 -12.84
N LEU A 108 -0.64 2.78 -12.42
CA LEU A 108 -0.88 1.57 -13.21
C LEU A 108 -2.25 0.92 -12.95
N THR A 109 -2.86 1.19 -11.80
CA THR A 109 -4.03 0.42 -11.31
C THR A 109 -5.31 1.24 -11.15
N GLY A 110 -5.26 2.56 -11.33
CA GLY A 110 -6.40 3.47 -11.18
C GLY A 110 -6.82 3.70 -9.72
N LYS A 111 -6.07 3.14 -8.78
CA LYS A 111 -6.12 3.45 -7.35
C LYS A 111 -5.38 4.78 -7.05
N VAL A 112 -5.13 5.13 -5.79
CA VAL A 112 -4.43 6.36 -5.42
C VAL A 112 -2.92 6.14 -5.43
N PRO A 113 -2.12 6.84 -6.25
CA PRO A 113 -0.67 6.74 -6.20
C PRO A 113 -0.16 7.46 -4.95
N PHE A 114 0.67 6.78 -4.15
CA PHE A 114 1.38 7.36 -3.01
C PHE A 114 2.89 7.22 -3.20
N VAL A 115 3.63 8.31 -2.99
CA VAL A 115 5.10 8.31 -3.12
C VAL A 115 5.74 9.07 -1.96
N GLY A 116 6.69 8.43 -1.29
CA GLY A 116 7.51 9.03 -0.24
C GLY A 116 8.76 9.70 -0.79
N ILE A 117 9.14 10.81 -0.16
CA ILE A 117 10.38 11.57 -0.40
C ILE A 117 11.11 11.73 0.93
N ASP A 118 12.35 11.27 1.00
CA ASP A 118 13.15 11.26 2.23
C ASP A 118 13.77 12.63 2.53
N VAL A 119 13.06 13.43 3.33
CA VAL A 119 13.50 14.79 3.69
C VAL A 119 14.70 14.76 4.64
N SER A 120 14.82 13.74 5.49
CA SER A 120 15.89 13.65 6.47
C SER A 120 17.24 13.36 5.83
N SER A 121 17.29 12.38 4.93
CA SER A 121 18.51 12.07 4.20
C SER A 121 18.88 13.22 3.24
N LEU A 122 17.89 13.81 2.57
CA LEU A 122 18.12 14.96 1.68
C LEU A 122 18.74 16.16 2.44
N CYS A 123 18.19 16.55 3.58
CA CYS A 123 18.62 17.76 4.30
C CYS A 123 19.73 17.51 5.35
N GLY A 124 19.96 16.25 5.72
CA GLY A 124 20.86 15.86 6.80
C GLY A 124 20.58 16.63 8.10
N ALA A 125 21.63 17.10 8.77
CA ALA A 125 21.51 17.88 10.00
C ALA A 125 20.70 19.18 9.86
N SER A 126 20.55 19.72 8.63
CA SER A 126 19.77 20.94 8.37
C SER A 126 18.27 20.69 8.32
N VAL A 127 17.82 19.43 8.42
CA VAL A 127 16.40 19.06 8.38
C VAL A 127 15.60 19.79 9.46
N ALA A 128 16.19 19.97 10.65
CA ALA A 128 15.55 20.67 11.77
C ALA A 128 15.36 22.18 11.55
N ASP A 129 16.02 22.76 10.56
CA ASP A 129 15.89 24.18 10.20
C ASP A 129 14.78 24.44 9.19
N VAL A 130 14.26 23.39 8.54
CA VAL A 130 13.20 23.49 7.53
C VAL A 130 11.92 24.04 8.18
N ALA A 131 11.43 25.15 7.64
CA ALA A 131 10.22 25.84 8.06
C ALA A 131 9.10 25.79 7.02
N ALA A 132 9.45 25.65 5.73
CA ALA A 132 8.50 25.46 4.66
C ALA A 132 9.06 24.57 3.57
N VAL A 133 8.18 23.87 2.86
CA VAL A 133 8.52 23.08 1.69
C VAL A 133 7.68 23.55 0.52
N SER A 134 8.31 23.77 -0.63
CA SER A 134 7.61 24.09 -1.88
C SER A 134 7.95 23.06 -2.93
N MET A 135 7.03 22.80 -3.85
CA MET A 135 7.24 21.91 -5.00
C MET A 135 6.26 22.25 -6.12
N LYS A 136 6.63 21.95 -7.36
CA LYS A 136 5.72 21.94 -8.50
C LYS A 136 5.05 20.58 -8.59
N LEU A 137 3.72 20.60 -8.70
CA LEU A 137 2.88 19.44 -8.89
C LEU A 137 2.10 19.59 -10.19
N GLY A 138 2.28 18.65 -11.11
CA GLY A 138 1.62 18.62 -12.40
C GLY A 138 0.96 17.28 -12.70
N VAL A 139 0.09 17.26 -13.70
CA VAL A 139 -0.60 16.04 -14.13
C VAL A 139 -0.67 15.94 -15.66
N SER A 140 -0.64 14.74 -16.20
CA SER A 140 -0.96 14.50 -17.62
C SER A 140 -1.70 13.18 -17.83
N TYR A 141 -2.35 13.06 -18.98
CA TYR A 141 -2.94 11.82 -19.47
C TYR A 141 -2.28 11.43 -20.80
N GLU A 142 -2.25 10.12 -21.11
CA GLU A 142 -1.64 9.61 -22.33
C GLU A 142 -2.31 10.14 -23.61
N ASP A 143 -3.60 10.47 -23.53
CA ASP A 143 -4.38 11.04 -24.63
C ASP A 143 -4.11 12.55 -24.85
N GLY A 144 -3.27 13.16 -24.01
CA GLY A 144 -2.93 14.59 -24.04
C GLY A 144 -4.02 15.52 -23.54
N SER A 145 -5.10 14.99 -22.96
CA SER A 145 -6.15 15.78 -22.34
C SER A 145 -5.72 16.37 -20.99
N PHE A 146 -6.53 17.28 -20.46
CA PHE A 146 -6.39 17.81 -19.11
C PHE A 146 -7.69 17.62 -18.33
N SER A 147 -7.56 17.13 -17.10
CA SER A 147 -8.63 17.09 -16.11
C SER A 147 -8.11 17.54 -14.76
N ALA A 148 -9.00 18.12 -13.96
CA ALA A 148 -8.63 18.63 -12.65
C ALA A 148 -8.25 17.47 -11.72
N CYS A 149 -7.12 17.58 -11.05
CA CYS A 149 -6.66 16.60 -10.07
C CYS A 149 -6.35 17.26 -8.73
N ALA A 150 -6.47 16.48 -7.66
CA ALA A 150 -6.17 16.92 -6.30
C ALA A 150 -5.58 15.78 -5.47
N GLY A 151 -4.93 16.12 -4.37
CA GLY A 151 -4.40 15.16 -3.41
C GLY A 151 -3.76 15.85 -2.22
N LYS A 152 -2.86 15.14 -1.54
CA LYS A 152 -2.19 15.64 -0.33
C LYS A 152 -0.67 15.61 -0.43
N ILE A 153 -0.07 16.58 0.26
CA ILE A 153 1.31 16.55 0.71
C ILE A 153 1.23 16.20 2.19
N THR A 154 1.68 15.02 2.60
CA THR A 154 1.60 14.55 3.98
C THR A 154 2.99 14.49 4.59
N THR A 155 3.29 15.33 5.56
CA THR A 155 4.59 15.31 6.26
C THR A 155 4.55 14.30 7.39
N TRP A 156 5.59 13.48 7.53
CA TRP A 156 5.79 12.58 8.67
C TRP A 156 6.95 13.15 9.47
N THR A 157 6.67 13.64 10.68
CA THR A 157 7.60 14.52 11.40
C THR A 157 7.87 14.08 12.83
N GLY A 158 9.10 14.30 13.28
CA GLY A 158 9.51 13.97 14.65
C GLY A 158 9.81 12.49 14.85
N THR A 159 10.27 12.14 16.05
CA THR A 159 10.57 10.74 16.43
C THR A 159 9.35 9.83 16.33
N ASP A 160 8.16 10.40 16.50
CA ASP A 160 6.88 9.68 16.48
C ASP A 160 6.25 9.67 15.07
N LEU A 161 6.94 10.23 14.06
CA LEU A 161 6.50 10.30 12.66
C LEU A 161 5.06 10.83 12.48
N VAL A 162 4.72 11.87 13.23
CA VAL A 162 3.38 12.47 13.21
C VAL A 162 3.01 12.90 11.80
N GLN A 163 1.92 12.33 11.28
CA GLN A 163 1.44 12.59 9.93
C GLN A 163 0.54 13.83 9.87
N THR A 164 0.89 14.80 9.03
CA THR A 164 0.08 16.01 8.81
C THR A 164 -0.14 16.24 7.32
N GLY A 165 -1.41 16.21 6.91
CA GLY A 165 -1.80 16.36 5.50
C GLY A 165 -2.10 17.82 5.12
N TYR A 166 -1.61 18.22 3.94
CA TYR A 166 -1.84 19.52 3.31
C TYR A 166 -2.41 19.32 1.91
N ASP A 167 -3.55 19.96 1.61
CA ASP A 167 -4.21 19.77 0.32
C ASP A 167 -3.49 20.49 -0.82
N TRP A 168 -3.40 19.82 -1.97
CA TRP A 168 -2.98 20.43 -3.23
C TRP A 168 -3.98 20.07 -4.34
N ALA A 169 -4.00 20.90 -5.40
CA ALA A 169 -4.81 20.62 -6.57
C ALA A 169 -4.44 21.48 -7.77
N VAL A 170 -4.54 20.89 -8.96
CA VAL A 170 -4.37 21.55 -10.26
C VAL A 170 -5.74 21.57 -10.96
N TYR A 171 -6.37 22.74 -11.01
CA TYR A 171 -7.74 22.88 -11.54
C TYR A 171 -7.81 23.46 -12.97
N MET A 172 -6.69 23.97 -13.49
CA MET A 172 -6.64 24.61 -14.82
C MET A 172 -5.38 24.19 -15.55
N GLU A 173 -5.52 23.83 -16.83
CA GLU A 173 -4.39 23.44 -17.70
C GLU A 173 -3.32 24.53 -17.77
N SER A 174 -3.71 25.80 -17.88
CA SER A 174 -2.78 26.95 -17.87
C SER A 174 -2.02 27.16 -16.53
N LYS A 175 -2.33 26.36 -15.52
CA LYS A 175 -1.72 26.35 -14.18
C LYS A 175 -1.15 24.97 -13.84
N ASN A 176 -0.88 24.16 -14.85
CA ASN A 176 -0.25 22.85 -14.76
C ASN A 176 1.18 22.96 -15.29
N PRO A 177 2.21 22.73 -14.46
CA PRO A 177 2.18 22.42 -13.04
C PRO A 177 1.82 23.63 -12.16
N LYS A 178 1.34 23.34 -10.95
CA LYS A 178 1.11 24.33 -9.89
C LYS A 178 2.20 24.25 -8.84
N VAL A 179 2.65 25.40 -8.34
CA VAL A 179 3.49 25.45 -7.14
C VAL A 179 2.62 25.28 -5.89
N ALA A 180 2.89 24.25 -5.12
CA ALA A 180 2.33 24.01 -3.80
C ALA A 180 3.39 24.35 -2.74
N THR A 181 3.01 25.06 -1.67
CA THR A 181 3.90 25.41 -0.57
C THR A 181 3.21 25.09 0.75
N VAL A 182 3.90 24.34 1.60
CA VAL A 182 3.43 23.91 2.92
C VAL A 182 4.30 24.52 4.01
N ASP A 183 3.64 25.07 5.04
CA ASP A 183 4.29 25.56 6.25
C ASP A 183 4.36 24.41 7.27
N VAL A 184 5.58 24.02 7.61
CA VAL A 184 5.86 22.91 8.54
C VAL A 184 6.34 23.42 9.89
N SER A 185 6.36 24.75 10.12
CA SER A 185 6.84 25.33 11.38
C SER A 185 6.00 24.92 12.61
N GLY A 186 4.73 24.54 12.40
CA GLY A 186 3.85 23.99 13.44
C GLY A 186 4.06 22.50 13.74
N VAL A 187 4.72 21.78 12.83
CA VAL A 187 5.03 20.34 12.90
C VAL A 187 6.46 20.12 12.39
N PRO A 188 7.46 20.62 13.14
CA PRO A 188 8.82 20.71 12.63
C PRO A 188 9.45 19.33 12.43
N PHE A 189 10.21 19.19 11.35
CA PHE A 189 11.08 18.05 11.18
C PHE A 189 12.14 18.01 12.28
N THR A 190 12.53 16.80 12.71
CA THR A 190 13.51 16.60 13.79
C THR A 190 14.74 15.90 13.23
N ALA A 191 15.94 16.38 13.58
CA ALA A 191 17.18 15.71 13.17
C ALA A 191 17.19 14.23 13.62
N ASP A 192 17.73 13.36 12.79
CA ASP A 192 17.89 11.92 13.06
C ASP A 192 16.57 11.16 13.32
N ALA A 193 15.45 11.62 12.77
CA ALA A 193 14.11 11.06 13.00
C ALA A 193 13.40 10.55 11.72
N ASN A 194 14.14 10.18 10.67
CA ASN A 194 13.62 9.61 9.41
C ASN A 194 12.36 10.29 8.83
N ASN A 195 12.25 11.60 9.00
CA ASN A 195 11.16 12.40 8.48
C ASN A 195 11.07 12.30 6.95
N ILE A 196 9.84 12.16 6.46
CA ILE A 196 9.54 12.09 5.03
C ILE A 196 8.35 12.99 4.65
N ILE A 197 8.14 13.14 3.35
CA ILE A 197 6.90 13.64 2.77
C ILE A 197 6.30 12.54 1.91
N VAL A 198 5.02 12.23 2.12
CA VAL A 198 4.22 11.37 1.24
C VAL A 198 3.31 12.23 0.37
N LEU A 199 3.44 12.11 -0.95
CA LEU A 199 2.57 12.75 -1.92
C LEU A 199 1.51 11.76 -2.38
N SER A 200 0.25 12.20 -2.44
CA SER A 200 -0.87 11.43 -2.97
C SER A 200 -1.60 12.18 -4.09
N LEU A 201 -2.17 11.45 -5.06
CA LEU A 201 -3.17 11.97 -6.03
C LEU A 201 -4.51 11.28 -5.75
N GLU A 202 -5.29 11.86 -4.85
CA GLU A 202 -6.53 11.25 -4.31
C GLU A 202 -7.76 11.50 -5.19
N THR A 203 -7.72 12.51 -6.06
CA THR A 203 -8.83 12.82 -6.98
C THR A 203 -8.30 12.91 -8.39
N ASP A 204 -8.75 12.00 -9.24
CA ASP A 204 -8.53 11.99 -10.68
C ASP A 204 -9.88 12.13 -11.42
N ASN A 205 -10.23 13.36 -11.80
CA ASN A 205 -11.47 13.57 -12.56
C ASN A 205 -11.37 13.06 -14.01
N GLY A 206 -10.16 12.83 -14.52
CA GLY A 206 -9.96 12.35 -15.88
C GLY A 206 -10.21 10.86 -16.03
N ALA A 207 -9.87 10.06 -15.02
CA ALA A 207 -10.26 8.66 -14.94
C ALA A 207 -11.79 8.50 -15.05
N SER A 208 -12.54 9.30 -14.29
CA SER A 208 -14.01 9.33 -14.36
C SER A 208 -14.56 9.81 -15.72
N ALA A 209 -13.77 10.60 -16.47
CA ALA A 209 -14.12 11.10 -17.80
C ALA A 209 -13.64 10.17 -18.94
N GLY A 210 -12.95 9.07 -18.63
CA GLY A 210 -12.47 8.08 -19.61
C GLY A 210 -11.12 8.40 -20.24
N HIS A 211 -10.29 9.26 -19.62
CA HIS A 211 -8.95 9.61 -20.10
C HIS A 211 -7.85 8.60 -19.69
N GLY A 212 -8.22 7.58 -18.92
CA GLY A 212 -7.25 6.72 -18.22
C GLY A 212 -6.74 7.38 -16.94
N ASN A 213 -5.71 6.79 -16.33
CA ASN A 213 -5.14 7.27 -15.07
C ASN A 213 -4.17 8.44 -15.31
N ALA A 214 -4.23 9.46 -14.46
CA ALA A 214 -3.27 10.55 -14.49
C ALA A 214 -1.86 10.07 -14.09
N THR A 215 -0.85 10.59 -14.79
CA THR A 215 0.54 10.60 -14.30
C THR A 215 0.75 11.86 -13.48
N LEU A 216 1.22 11.71 -12.23
CA LEU A 216 1.62 12.83 -11.36
C LEU A 216 3.08 13.19 -11.65
N TYR A 217 3.36 14.48 -11.80
CA TYR A 217 4.71 15.02 -11.94
C TYR A 217 5.08 15.87 -10.74
N VAL A 218 6.27 15.64 -10.19
CA VAL A 218 6.82 16.38 -9.04
C VAL A 218 8.17 16.98 -9.46
N ASP A 219 8.33 18.28 -9.23
CA ASP A 219 9.55 18.99 -9.60
C ASP A 219 9.83 20.18 -8.67
N ASP A 220 11.01 20.80 -8.77
CA ASP A 220 11.45 21.99 -8.03
C ASP A 220 11.15 21.92 -6.53
N ILE A 221 11.45 20.77 -5.90
CA ILE A 221 11.28 20.60 -4.45
C ILE A 221 12.29 21.52 -3.77
N THR A 222 11.80 22.41 -2.91
CA THR A 222 12.59 23.45 -2.27
C THR A 222 12.29 23.49 -0.78
N PHE A 223 13.31 23.26 0.03
CA PHE A 223 13.25 23.36 1.48
C PHE A 223 13.71 24.74 1.91
N TYR A 224 12.88 25.47 2.66
CA TYR A 224 13.20 26.81 3.16
C TYR A 224 13.42 26.79 4.66
N ASP A 225 14.46 27.48 5.12
CA ASP A 225 14.62 27.78 6.53
C ASP A 225 13.66 28.89 7.00
N LYS A 226 13.66 29.18 8.31
CA LYS A 226 12.82 30.26 8.91
C LYS A 226 13.06 31.66 8.34
N SER A 227 14.19 31.89 7.68
CA SER A 227 14.53 33.16 7.03
C SER A 227 14.10 33.20 5.56
N GLY A 228 13.57 32.10 5.02
CA GLY A 228 13.22 31.94 3.62
C GLY A 228 14.41 31.60 2.73
N LYS A 229 15.55 31.18 3.31
CA LYS A 229 16.72 30.74 2.53
C LYS A 229 16.57 29.26 2.16
N VAL A 230 16.93 28.93 0.93
CA VAL A 230 16.94 27.54 0.44
C VAL A 230 18.00 26.72 1.17
N ILE A 231 17.59 25.54 1.64
CA ILE A 231 18.45 24.50 2.20
C ILE A 231 18.90 23.60 1.05
N THR A 232 20.21 23.35 0.98
CA THR A 232 20.80 22.44 -0.02
C THR A 232 20.45 21.00 0.33
N ALA A 233 20.05 20.21 -0.67
CA ALA A 233 19.81 18.79 -0.52
C ALA A 233 20.97 17.94 -1.08
N ASP A 234 21.26 16.81 -0.43
CA ASP A 234 22.12 15.75 -0.96
C ASP A 234 21.27 14.76 -1.78
N LYS A 235 21.25 14.93 -3.10
CA LYS A 235 20.47 14.11 -4.03
C LYS A 235 21.03 12.69 -4.22
N SER A 236 22.24 12.41 -3.72
CA SER A 236 22.91 11.13 -3.90
C SER A 236 22.50 10.04 -2.89
N VAL A 237 21.69 10.41 -1.90
CA VAL A 237 21.23 9.50 -0.85
C VAL A 237 20.19 8.50 -1.37
N ALA A 238 20.19 7.31 -0.76
CA ALA A 238 19.12 6.34 -0.90
C ALA A 238 18.00 6.66 0.11
N PHE A 239 16.77 6.27 -0.23
CA PHE A 239 15.61 6.39 0.66
C PHE A 239 15.86 5.56 1.93
N ALA A 240 15.87 6.21 3.08
CA ALA A 240 15.95 5.55 4.38
C ALA A 240 14.54 5.39 4.93
N GLU A 241 13.95 4.21 4.70
CA GLU A 241 12.58 3.89 5.10
C GLU A 241 12.33 4.21 6.58
N PRO A 242 11.36 5.09 6.91
CA PRO A 242 10.94 5.25 8.29
C PRO A 242 10.19 4.00 8.79
N ALA A 243 10.16 3.85 10.12
CA ALA A 243 9.29 2.90 10.80
C ALA A 243 7.87 2.90 10.23
N GLY A 244 7.34 1.73 9.90
CA GLY A 244 6.01 1.55 9.33
C GLY A 244 5.89 1.84 7.82
N TYR A 245 6.93 2.35 7.15
CA TYR A 245 6.91 2.61 5.70
C TYR A 245 6.97 1.33 4.87
N SER A 246 7.83 0.39 5.28
CA SER A 246 8.09 -0.90 4.63
C SER A 246 7.01 -1.96 4.88
N SER A 247 5.91 -1.57 5.56
CA SER A 247 4.64 -2.28 5.47
C SER A 247 3.99 -2.18 4.08
N SER A 248 4.74 -1.72 3.06
CA SER A 248 4.39 -1.70 1.63
C SER A 248 4.12 -3.07 1.01
N GLY A 249 4.14 -4.13 1.83
CA GLY A 249 3.64 -5.47 1.55
C GLY A 249 2.12 -5.56 1.64
N ARG A 250 1.46 -6.39 0.80
CA ARG A 250 0.09 -6.83 1.12
C ARG A 250 0.15 -7.52 2.48
N ASP A 251 -0.46 -6.92 3.50
CA ASP A 251 -0.59 -7.55 4.81
C ASP A 251 -1.62 -8.67 4.71
N SER A 252 -1.14 -9.90 4.50
CA SER A 252 -1.95 -11.11 4.45
C SER A 252 -2.07 -11.81 5.81
N SER A 253 -1.68 -11.15 6.91
CA SER A 253 -1.82 -11.71 8.26
C SER A 253 -3.25 -12.15 8.52
N ASN A 254 -3.40 -13.33 9.14
CA ASN A 254 -4.70 -13.89 9.54
C ASN A 254 -5.66 -14.24 8.38
N LEU A 255 -5.28 -14.01 7.13
CA LEU A 255 -6.11 -14.23 5.96
C LEU A 255 -5.77 -15.54 5.24
N PHE A 256 -6.76 -16.04 4.49
CA PHE A 256 -6.53 -17.04 3.45
C PHE A 256 -5.83 -16.39 2.25
N ALA A 257 -5.06 -17.18 1.51
CA ALA A 257 -4.73 -16.81 0.15
C ALA A 257 -5.97 -17.01 -0.75
N VAL A 258 -6.04 -16.28 -1.87
CA VAL A 258 -7.20 -16.30 -2.77
C VAL A 258 -6.74 -16.66 -4.19
N LYS A 259 -7.30 -17.73 -4.76
CA LYS A 259 -7.07 -18.15 -6.15
C LYS A 259 -8.29 -17.89 -7.02
N GLY A 260 -8.06 -17.61 -8.30
CA GLY A 260 -9.13 -17.50 -9.31
C GLY A 260 -10.17 -16.44 -8.96
N ALA A 261 -9.72 -15.30 -8.41
CA ALA A 261 -10.62 -14.25 -7.95
C ALA A 261 -11.40 -13.62 -9.11
N VAL A 262 -12.70 -13.46 -8.92
CA VAL A 262 -13.62 -12.71 -9.76
C VAL A 262 -13.88 -11.37 -9.07
N ASN A 263 -13.52 -10.28 -9.71
CA ASN A 263 -13.78 -8.94 -9.19
C ASN A 263 -15.27 -8.62 -9.23
N PHE A 264 -15.78 -8.05 -8.14
CA PHE A 264 -17.08 -7.41 -8.14
C PHE A 264 -16.91 -5.99 -8.71
N GLU A 265 -16.87 -5.90 -10.03
CA GLU A 265 -16.66 -4.65 -10.75
C GLU A 265 -17.65 -3.56 -10.33
N GLY A 266 -17.12 -2.39 -9.97
CA GLY A 266 -17.90 -1.22 -9.57
C GLY A 266 -18.41 -1.21 -8.13
N PHE A 267 -17.97 -2.14 -7.26
CA PHE A 267 -18.45 -2.20 -5.87
C PHE A 267 -18.00 -1.03 -4.98
N ALA A 268 -17.01 -0.23 -5.40
CA ALA A 268 -16.46 0.83 -4.56
C ALA A 268 -17.54 1.79 -4.04
N THR A 269 -17.68 1.88 -2.72
CA THR A 269 -18.69 2.71 -2.05
C THR A 269 -18.26 3.09 -0.63
N SER A 270 -18.95 4.04 -0.01
CA SER A 270 -18.70 4.50 1.36
C SER A 270 -20.00 4.82 2.07
N ALA A 271 -19.98 4.71 3.40
CA ALA A 271 -21.09 5.13 4.24
C ALA A 271 -20.64 5.53 5.65
N ASP A 272 -21.55 6.17 6.39
CA ASP A 272 -21.36 6.45 7.81
C ASP A 272 -21.42 5.16 8.66
N ALA A 273 -21.02 5.27 9.92
CA ALA A 273 -21.14 4.20 10.90
C ALA A 273 -22.55 3.58 10.92
N TRP A 274 -22.62 2.25 10.87
CA TRP A 274 -23.85 1.45 10.83
C TRP A 274 -24.78 1.69 9.64
N ALA A 275 -24.36 2.48 8.65
CA ALA A 275 -25.05 2.58 7.38
C ALA A 275 -24.55 1.48 6.42
N GLN A 276 -25.49 0.95 5.63
CA GLN A 276 -25.24 -0.07 4.62
C GLN A 276 -25.19 0.56 3.25
N ASP A 277 -24.24 0.12 2.43
CA ASP A 277 -24.28 0.36 1.00
C ASP A 277 -23.64 -0.79 0.23
N GLY A 278 -24.02 -0.91 -1.05
CA GLY A 278 -23.52 -1.97 -1.93
C GLY A 278 -24.38 -2.13 -3.17
N PHE A 279 -24.21 -3.26 -3.85
CA PHE A 279 -24.65 -3.45 -5.23
C PHE A 279 -25.38 -4.78 -5.44
N ASP A 280 -26.12 -4.86 -6.53
CA ASP A 280 -26.65 -6.13 -7.04
C ASP A 280 -25.47 -7.02 -7.50
N MET A 281 -25.40 -8.26 -7.02
CA MET A 281 -24.39 -9.24 -7.38
C MET A 281 -24.51 -9.62 -8.86
N PRO A 282 -23.45 -9.39 -9.68
CA PRO A 282 -23.38 -9.90 -11.03
C PRO A 282 -23.40 -11.43 -11.04
N GLN A 283 -23.81 -12.03 -12.16
CA GLN A 283 -23.87 -13.49 -12.28
C GLN A 283 -22.50 -14.14 -12.07
N GLU A 284 -21.41 -13.51 -12.52
CA GLU A 284 -20.05 -14.01 -12.34
C GLU A 284 -19.64 -14.10 -10.85
N VAL A 285 -20.10 -13.15 -10.03
CA VAL A 285 -19.90 -13.16 -8.57
C VAL A 285 -20.75 -14.26 -7.93
N ILE A 286 -22.00 -14.42 -8.36
CA ILE A 286 -22.89 -15.50 -7.89
C ILE A 286 -22.30 -16.88 -8.21
N ASP A 287 -21.76 -17.07 -9.42
CA ASP A 287 -21.17 -18.33 -9.86
C ASP A 287 -19.86 -18.64 -9.12
N ALA A 288 -19.14 -17.62 -8.65
CA ALA A 288 -17.93 -17.77 -7.84
C ALA A 288 -18.21 -18.11 -6.36
N LEU A 289 -19.41 -17.81 -5.86
CA LEU A 289 -19.85 -18.14 -4.49
C LEU A 289 -20.22 -19.62 -4.38
N VAL A 290 -19.21 -20.45 -4.14
CA VAL A 290 -19.34 -21.90 -3.92
C VAL A 290 -18.66 -22.31 -2.61
N PRO A 291 -18.92 -23.51 -2.06
CA PRO A 291 -18.18 -24.01 -0.90
C PRO A 291 -16.66 -23.90 -1.10
N GLY A 292 -15.95 -23.42 -0.09
CA GLY A 292 -14.51 -23.11 -0.14
C GLY A 292 -14.17 -21.76 -0.79
N SER A 293 -15.16 -20.96 -1.21
CA SER A 293 -14.92 -19.58 -1.67
C SER A 293 -14.85 -18.58 -0.51
N VAL A 294 -14.22 -17.43 -0.77
CA VAL A 294 -14.11 -16.31 0.15
C VAL A 294 -14.39 -15.00 -0.58
N VAL A 295 -15.17 -14.13 0.06
CA VAL A 295 -15.35 -12.73 -0.33
C VAL A 295 -14.26 -11.92 0.35
N GLU A 296 -13.35 -11.34 -0.41
CA GLU A 296 -12.32 -10.43 0.07
C GLU A 296 -12.73 -8.98 -0.21
N ILE A 297 -12.63 -8.15 0.81
CA ILE A 297 -13.01 -6.74 0.81
C ILE A 297 -11.75 -5.93 1.15
N GLU A 298 -11.32 -5.04 0.26
CA GLU A 298 -10.30 -4.02 0.56
C GLU A 298 -11.01 -2.74 0.98
N TYR A 299 -10.69 -2.21 2.16
CA TYR A 299 -11.46 -1.14 2.77
C TYR A 299 -10.64 -0.25 3.70
N LYS A 300 -11.29 0.82 4.16
CA LYS A 300 -10.88 1.67 5.26
C LYS A 300 -12.04 1.79 6.25
N SER A 301 -11.74 1.70 7.54
CA SER A 301 -12.64 2.06 8.63
C SER A 301 -11.82 2.55 9.82
N GLU A 302 -12.40 3.36 10.71
CA GLU A 302 -11.65 3.87 11.88
C GLU A 302 -11.34 2.79 12.91
N THR A 303 -12.20 1.78 13.01
CA THR A 303 -12.11 0.67 13.97
C THR A 303 -11.38 -0.54 13.41
N GLY A 304 -11.08 -0.58 12.11
CA GLY A 304 -10.58 -1.77 11.43
C GLY A 304 -11.60 -2.90 11.34
N ASN A 305 -12.89 -2.62 11.50
CA ASN A 305 -13.97 -3.61 11.39
C ASN A 305 -14.67 -3.50 10.04
N MET A 306 -15.02 -4.64 9.45
CA MET A 306 -15.85 -4.71 8.25
C MET A 306 -16.62 -6.03 8.21
N TRP A 307 -17.87 -5.99 7.75
CA TRP A 307 -18.69 -7.19 7.56
C TRP A 307 -19.64 -7.02 6.39
N LEU A 308 -20.21 -8.14 5.94
CA LEU A 308 -21.21 -8.16 4.89
C LEU A 308 -22.62 -8.07 5.45
N VAL A 309 -23.49 -7.45 4.65
CA VAL A 309 -24.93 -7.45 4.85
C VAL A 309 -25.61 -8.04 3.62
N ILE A 310 -26.45 -9.05 3.87
CA ILE A 310 -27.28 -9.70 2.85
C ILE A 310 -28.74 -9.35 3.17
N PRO A 311 -29.27 -8.25 2.61
CA PRO A 311 -30.55 -7.69 3.05
C PRO A 311 -31.76 -8.47 2.52
N ASP A 312 -31.59 -9.22 1.44
CA ASP A 312 -32.67 -9.84 0.67
C ASP A 312 -32.70 -11.37 0.79
N ALA A 313 -31.95 -11.95 1.73
CA ALA A 313 -31.96 -13.40 1.93
C ALA A 313 -33.34 -13.90 2.34
N GLU A 314 -33.73 -15.10 1.90
CA GLU A 314 -35.02 -15.72 2.24
C GLU A 314 -35.19 -15.92 3.75
N LYS A 315 -34.08 -16.10 4.48
CA LYS A 315 -34.05 -16.19 5.94
C LYS A 315 -34.21 -14.83 6.64
N GLY A 316 -34.32 -13.74 5.88
CA GLY A 316 -34.41 -12.37 6.37
C GLY A 316 -33.09 -11.62 6.24
N TRP A 317 -33.07 -10.39 6.73
CA TRP A 317 -31.90 -9.52 6.71
C TRP A 317 -30.78 -10.09 7.60
N MET A 318 -29.57 -10.24 7.04
CA MET A 318 -28.41 -10.86 7.72
C MET A 318 -27.18 -9.96 7.76
N ARG A 319 -26.46 -9.97 8.89
CA ARG A 319 -25.05 -9.57 8.99
C ARG A 319 -24.18 -10.81 9.04
N VAL A 320 -23.14 -10.86 8.24
CA VAL A 320 -22.21 -12.00 8.18
C VAL A 320 -20.80 -11.52 8.43
N GLY A 321 -20.11 -12.13 9.40
CA GLY A 321 -18.77 -11.70 9.82
C GLY A 321 -18.75 -10.49 10.75
N GLN A 322 -19.88 -10.13 11.37
CA GLN A 322 -19.95 -8.96 12.25
C GLN A 322 -18.99 -9.08 13.45
N ALA A 323 -18.27 -7.99 13.75
CA ALA A 323 -17.43 -7.89 14.94
C ALA A 323 -18.21 -8.17 16.24
N GLY A 324 -17.56 -8.84 17.20
CA GLY A 324 -18.16 -9.19 18.49
C GLY A 324 -19.17 -10.35 18.46
N THR A 325 -19.26 -11.09 17.34
CA THR A 325 -20.08 -12.30 17.22
C THR A 325 -19.25 -13.59 17.36
N ASP A 326 -19.92 -14.74 17.33
CA ASP A 326 -19.28 -16.05 17.43
C ASP A 326 -18.43 -16.40 16.20
N ASP A 327 -18.59 -15.72 15.07
CA ASP A 327 -17.80 -15.97 13.86
C ASP A 327 -17.64 -14.67 13.05
N PRO A 328 -16.75 -13.76 13.50
CA PRO A 328 -16.50 -12.51 12.80
C PRO A 328 -15.66 -12.74 11.54
N ALA A 329 -15.58 -11.72 10.69
CA ALA A 329 -14.72 -11.73 9.51
C ALA A 329 -13.24 -11.98 9.90
N TYR A 330 -12.50 -12.60 8.98
CA TYR A 330 -11.05 -12.67 9.06
C TYR A 330 -10.51 -11.32 8.63
N ILE A 331 -9.75 -10.64 9.50
CA ILE A 331 -9.25 -9.29 9.26
C ILE A 331 -7.75 -9.29 9.49
N ASN A 332 -7.02 -8.67 8.56
CA ASN A 332 -5.57 -8.53 8.71
C ASN A 332 -5.21 -7.53 9.83
N ASN A 333 -3.98 -7.60 10.31
CA ASN A 333 -3.50 -6.75 11.40
C ASN A 333 -3.58 -5.26 11.06
N SER A 334 -3.44 -4.92 9.77
CA SER A 334 -3.57 -3.55 9.26
C SER A 334 -5.02 -3.02 9.22
N GLY A 335 -6.03 -3.87 9.45
CA GLY A 335 -7.44 -3.47 9.49
C GLY A 335 -7.97 -2.92 8.17
N ASN A 336 -7.42 -3.41 7.05
CA ASN A 336 -7.69 -2.86 5.71
C ASN A 336 -8.10 -3.93 4.67
N ILE A 337 -8.02 -5.22 5.03
CA ILE A 337 -8.58 -6.33 4.27
C ILE A 337 -9.43 -7.19 5.20
N ALA A 338 -10.66 -7.48 4.77
CA ALA A 338 -11.57 -8.38 5.45
C ALA A 338 -11.97 -9.52 4.50
N GLN A 339 -12.04 -10.73 5.04
CA GLN A 339 -12.45 -11.93 4.35
C GLN A 339 -13.66 -12.55 5.05
N ILE A 340 -14.72 -12.78 4.28
CA ILE A 340 -15.93 -13.49 4.73
C ILE A 340 -16.04 -14.76 3.90
N THR A 341 -16.04 -15.91 4.54
CA THR A 341 -16.08 -17.19 3.82
C THR A 341 -17.49 -17.53 3.34
N TYR A 342 -17.56 -18.39 2.32
CA TYR A 342 -18.83 -18.97 1.90
C TYR A 342 -19.53 -19.67 3.06
N GLU A 343 -18.79 -20.37 3.92
CA GLU A 343 -19.34 -21.11 5.05
C GLU A 343 -19.98 -20.16 6.08
N GLN A 344 -19.36 -19.00 6.34
CA GLN A 344 -19.95 -17.94 7.18
C GLN A 344 -21.26 -17.43 6.58
N LEU A 345 -21.29 -17.18 5.26
CA LEU A 345 -22.49 -16.75 4.54
C LEU A 345 -23.57 -17.84 4.57
N ALA A 346 -23.22 -19.08 4.25
CA ALA A 346 -24.15 -20.21 4.18
C ALA A 346 -24.76 -20.56 5.54
N ALA A 347 -23.99 -20.44 6.63
CA ALA A 347 -24.50 -20.63 7.98
C ALA A 347 -25.71 -19.72 8.29
N LEU A 348 -25.65 -18.47 7.85
CA LEU A 348 -26.69 -17.46 8.12
C LEU A 348 -27.75 -17.37 7.01
N CYS A 349 -27.36 -17.48 5.75
CA CYS A 349 -28.23 -17.30 4.58
C CYS A 349 -28.75 -18.62 3.99
N GLY A 350 -28.10 -19.77 4.28
CA GLY A 350 -28.40 -21.10 3.71
C GLY A 350 -27.41 -21.51 2.60
N ASP A 351 -27.33 -22.80 2.26
CA ASP A 351 -26.33 -23.29 1.29
C ASP A 351 -26.65 -22.91 -0.18
N ASP A 352 -27.90 -22.60 -0.48
CA ASP A 352 -28.31 -22.22 -1.84
C ASP A 352 -28.17 -20.71 -2.04
N VAL A 353 -27.14 -20.28 -2.77
CA VAL A 353 -26.86 -18.85 -3.07
C VAL A 353 -28.05 -18.17 -3.75
N SER A 354 -28.88 -18.89 -4.50
CA SER A 354 -30.07 -18.31 -5.14
C SER A 354 -31.11 -17.81 -4.12
N THR A 355 -31.01 -18.24 -2.86
CA THR A 355 -31.86 -17.81 -1.75
C THR A 355 -31.30 -16.60 -0.98
N TRP A 356 -30.10 -16.12 -1.32
CA TRP A 356 -29.46 -14.99 -0.63
C TRP A 356 -30.00 -13.63 -1.11
N GLY A 357 -30.75 -13.64 -2.22
CA GLY A 357 -31.24 -12.42 -2.86
C GLY A 357 -30.22 -11.83 -3.83
N ALA A 358 -30.53 -10.64 -4.36
CA ALA A 358 -29.71 -10.03 -5.41
C ALA A 358 -28.59 -9.14 -4.87
N ARG A 359 -28.71 -8.59 -3.65
CA ARG A 359 -27.82 -7.54 -3.14
C ARG A 359 -26.80 -8.06 -2.15
N MET A 360 -25.57 -7.58 -2.29
CA MET A 360 -24.50 -7.69 -1.29
C MET A 360 -24.09 -6.29 -0.87
N GLN A 361 -23.98 -6.07 0.43
CA GLN A 361 -23.64 -4.77 1.01
C GLN A 361 -22.52 -4.92 2.04
N CYS A 362 -21.84 -3.82 2.31
CA CYS A 362 -20.87 -3.70 3.39
C CYS A 362 -21.43 -2.81 4.51
N GLU A 363 -20.93 -3.00 5.72
CA GLU A 363 -21.24 -2.16 6.89
C GLU A 363 -20.08 -2.27 7.90
N SER A 364 -19.84 -1.20 8.66
CA SER A 364 -18.89 -1.13 9.77
C SER A 364 -19.50 -0.37 10.96
N ASP A 365 -18.91 -0.49 12.14
CA ASP A 365 -19.30 0.25 13.36
C ASP A 365 -18.73 1.67 13.41
N SER A 366 -17.86 2.01 12.45
CA SER A 366 -17.34 3.35 12.20
C SER A 366 -17.62 3.78 10.75
N ALA A 367 -17.32 5.04 10.41
CA ALA A 367 -17.39 5.48 9.01
C ALA A 367 -16.42 4.66 8.15
N TRP A 368 -16.88 4.27 6.96
CA TRP A 368 -16.16 3.29 6.15
C TRP A 368 -16.19 3.59 4.66
N GLU A 369 -15.18 3.10 3.96
CA GLU A 369 -15.04 3.15 2.50
C GLU A 369 -14.48 1.81 2.02
N VAL A 370 -15.14 1.22 1.03
CA VAL A 370 -14.72 -0.01 0.36
C VAL A 370 -14.15 0.37 -1.00
N PHE A 371 -12.94 -0.12 -1.30
CA PHE A 371 -12.23 0.15 -2.54
C PHE A 371 -12.41 -0.96 -3.57
N SER A 372 -12.45 -2.21 -3.11
CA SER A 372 -12.67 -3.36 -3.98
C SER A 372 -13.32 -4.51 -3.22
N VAL A 373 -14.08 -5.32 -3.95
CA VAL A 373 -14.60 -6.60 -3.49
C VAL A 373 -14.29 -7.63 -4.57
N LYS A 374 -13.82 -8.80 -4.18
CA LYS A 374 -13.61 -9.94 -5.08
C LYS A 374 -14.00 -11.25 -4.40
N VAL A 375 -14.37 -12.24 -5.21
CA VAL A 375 -14.72 -13.58 -4.75
C VAL A 375 -13.80 -14.59 -5.39
N GLY A 376 -13.12 -15.41 -4.60
CA GLY A 376 -12.22 -16.44 -5.12
C GLY A 376 -12.20 -17.68 -4.24
N GLN A 377 -11.45 -18.69 -4.65
CA GLN A 377 -11.25 -19.92 -3.88
C GLN A 377 -10.22 -19.71 -2.79
N GLN A 378 -10.50 -20.22 -1.58
CA GLN A 378 -9.54 -20.29 -0.50
C GLN A 378 -8.32 -21.11 -0.94
N ALA A 379 -7.15 -20.61 -0.61
CA ALA A 379 -5.88 -21.29 -0.77
C ALA A 379 -5.04 -21.08 0.50
N LYS A 380 -4.03 -21.95 0.64
CA LYS A 380 -3.09 -21.87 1.76
C LYS A 380 -2.27 -20.60 1.65
N ASN A 381 -2.21 -19.84 2.75
CA ASN A 381 -1.27 -18.73 2.89
C ASN A 381 0.09 -19.32 3.32
N LEU A 382 1.09 -19.27 2.45
CA LEU A 382 2.32 -20.04 2.61
C LEU A 382 3.46 -19.22 3.21
N ALA A 383 4.29 -19.89 3.98
CA ALA A 383 5.60 -19.46 4.43
C ALA A 383 6.65 -20.48 4.02
N LEU A 384 7.92 -20.07 4.00
CA LEU A 384 9.03 -20.99 3.78
C LEU A 384 9.78 -21.21 5.09
N VAL A 385 10.04 -22.46 5.42
CA VAL A 385 11.00 -22.84 6.46
C VAL A 385 12.22 -23.50 5.81
N ASN A 386 13.40 -23.28 6.40
CA ASN A 386 14.68 -23.79 5.90
C ASN A 386 14.93 -23.41 4.42
N ALA A 387 14.61 -22.16 4.07
CA ALA A 387 14.71 -21.68 2.69
C ALA A 387 16.17 -21.55 2.22
N VAL A 388 16.40 -21.92 0.97
CA VAL A 388 17.63 -21.65 0.21
C VAL A 388 17.33 -20.55 -0.81
N THR A 389 18.13 -19.50 -0.82
CA THR A 389 18.02 -18.42 -1.81
C THR A 389 18.65 -18.85 -3.13
N PHE A 390 17.97 -18.59 -4.24
CA PHE A 390 18.55 -18.67 -5.58
C PHE A 390 19.32 -17.37 -5.84
N GLU A 391 20.58 -17.34 -5.41
CA GLU A 391 21.46 -16.18 -5.55
C GLU A 391 21.62 -15.75 -7.02
N GLY A 392 21.39 -14.46 -7.30
CA GLY A 392 21.56 -13.87 -8.63
C GLY A 392 20.39 -14.09 -9.60
N PHE A 393 19.21 -14.49 -9.12
CA PHE A 393 18.03 -14.70 -9.97
C PHE A 393 17.35 -13.39 -10.43
N GLU A 394 17.80 -12.21 -9.97
CA GLU A 394 17.15 -10.95 -10.29
C GLU A 394 17.10 -10.70 -11.80
N THR A 395 15.89 -10.58 -12.35
CA THR A 395 15.67 -10.38 -13.78
C THR A 395 14.33 -9.73 -14.06
N LYS A 396 14.14 -9.21 -15.26
CA LYS A 396 12.91 -8.60 -15.73
C LYS A 396 12.70 -8.82 -17.22
N ALA A 397 11.44 -8.83 -17.63
CA ALA A 397 11.09 -8.90 -19.03
C ALA A 397 9.73 -8.25 -19.32
N ASP A 398 9.46 -8.06 -20.61
CA ASP A 398 8.15 -7.62 -21.08
C ASP A 398 7.10 -8.74 -20.93
N ALA A 399 5.84 -8.39 -21.12
CA ALA A 399 4.72 -9.34 -21.16
C ALA A 399 5.02 -10.54 -22.05
N TRP A 400 4.82 -11.75 -21.51
CA TRP A 400 5.05 -13.04 -22.16
C TRP A 400 6.50 -13.36 -22.54
N ALA A 401 7.46 -12.49 -22.21
CA ALA A 401 8.87 -12.82 -22.34
C ALA A 401 9.32 -13.62 -21.11
N GLN A 402 10.22 -14.59 -21.35
CA GLN A 402 10.79 -15.46 -20.34
C GLN A 402 12.23 -15.02 -20.06
N ASP A 403 12.58 -14.96 -18.79
CA ASP A 403 13.98 -14.87 -18.39
C ASP A 403 14.24 -15.62 -17.07
N GLY A 404 15.49 -15.98 -16.84
CA GLY A 404 15.93 -16.69 -15.66
C GLY A 404 17.26 -17.39 -15.85
N PHE A 405 17.60 -18.25 -14.89
CA PHE A 405 18.97 -18.73 -14.71
C PHE A 405 19.05 -20.24 -14.55
N ASP A 406 20.23 -20.78 -14.76
CA ASP A 406 20.52 -22.19 -14.46
C ASP A 406 20.50 -22.38 -12.94
N MET A 407 19.70 -23.34 -12.47
CA MET A 407 19.53 -23.69 -11.06
C MET A 407 20.84 -24.18 -10.45
N PRO A 408 21.34 -23.52 -9.38
CA PRO A 408 22.42 -24.04 -8.55
C PRO A 408 22.03 -25.39 -7.94
N GLN A 409 23.02 -26.22 -7.63
CA GLN A 409 22.77 -27.55 -7.05
C GLN A 409 22.00 -27.46 -5.72
N GLU A 410 22.24 -26.44 -4.91
CA GLU A 410 21.53 -26.22 -3.64
C GLU A 410 20.03 -25.94 -3.83
N VAL A 411 19.65 -25.27 -4.93
CA VAL A 411 18.24 -25.04 -5.29
C VAL A 411 17.60 -26.34 -5.76
N ILE A 412 18.31 -27.13 -6.57
CA ILE A 412 17.84 -28.46 -7.02
C ILE A 412 17.65 -29.39 -5.83
N ASP A 413 18.60 -29.41 -4.89
CA ASP A 413 18.55 -30.26 -3.70
C ASP A 413 17.42 -29.84 -2.74
N ALA A 414 17.02 -28.57 -2.76
CA ALA A 414 15.88 -28.05 -2.00
C ALA A 414 14.51 -28.37 -2.65
N LEU A 415 14.47 -28.67 -3.94
CA LEU A 415 13.25 -29.06 -4.67
C LEU A 415 12.92 -30.54 -4.40
N VAL A 416 12.15 -30.77 -3.34
CA VAL A 416 11.68 -32.09 -2.90
C VAL A 416 10.18 -32.07 -2.63
N PRO A 417 9.47 -33.21 -2.58
CA PRO A 417 8.06 -33.24 -2.20
C PRO A 417 7.78 -32.45 -0.91
N GLY A 418 6.79 -31.55 -0.95
CA GLY A 418 6.48 -30.60 0.12
C GLY A 418 7.30 -29.29 0.11
N SER A 419 8.22 -29.10 -0.84
CA SER A 419 8.87 -27.80 -1.03
C SER A 419 8.01 -26.82 -1.83
N VAL A 420 8.32 -25.54 -1.72
CA VAL A 420 7.69 -24.46 -2.49
C VAL A 420 8.75 -23.50 -2.99
N VAL A 421 8.55 -23.00 -4.22
CA VAL A 421 9.31 -21.88 -4.78
C VAL A 421 8.54 -20.60 -4.47
N GLU A 422 9.15 -19.70 -3.70
CA GLU A 422 8.68 -18.32 -3.50
C GLU A 422 9.41 -17.42 -4.49
N VAL A 423 8.65 -16.66 -5.27
CA VAL A 423 9.15 -15.61 -6.16
C VAL A 423 8.69 -14.28 -5.59
N THR A 424 9.62 -13.40 -5.23
CA THR A 424 9.31 -11.99 -4.91
C THR A 424 9.43 -11.17 -6.19
N TYR A 425 8.36 -10.49 -6.59
CA TYR A 425 8.25 -9.86 -7.91
C TYR A 425 7.32 -8.63 -7.90
N SER A 426 7.31 -7.92 -9.01
CA SER A 426 6.25 -6.98 -9.40
C SER A 426 5.78 -7.30 -10.82
N SER A 427 4.48 -7.22 -11.06
CA SER A 427 3.89 -7.23 -12.40
C SER A 427 2.60 -6.41 -12.41
N GLU A 428 2.23 -5.85 -13.57
CA GLU A 428 1.05 -4.96 -13.67
C GLU A 428 -0.26 -5.69 -13.36
N THR A 429 -0.32 -6.99 -13.65
CA THR A 429 -1.49 -7.84 -13.42
C THR A 429 -1.47 -8.55 -12.07
N GLY A 430 -0.36 -8.46 -11.34
CA GLY A 430 -0.13 -9.28 -10.15
C GLY A 430 0.01 -10.78 -10.45
N ASN A 431 0.12 -11.20 -11.72
CA ASN A 431 0.34 -12.60 -12.07
C ASN A 431 1.83 -12.90 -12.21
N MET A 432 2.24 -14.11 -11.83
CA MET A 432 3.58 -14.65 -12.04
C MET A 432 3.51 -16.17 -12.10
N TRP A 433 4.36 -16.80 -12.91
CA TRP A 433 4.50 -18.26 -12.93
C TRP A 433 5.91 -18.68 -13.33
N LEU A 434 6.22 -19.96 -13.09
CA LEU A 434 7.50 -20.53 -13.48
C LEU A 434 7.44 -21.13 -14.89
N VAL A 435 8.59 -21.09 -15.57
CA VAL A 435 8.80 -21.76 -16.84
C VAL A 435 10.00 -22.70 -16.72
N MET A 436 9.77 -23.97 -17.10
CA MET A 436 10.79 -25.02 -17.14
C MET A 436 11.07 -25.35 -18.61
N PRO A 437 12.01 -24.65 -19.28
CA PRO A 437 12.19 -24.76 -20.73
C PRO A 437 12.88 -26.06 -21.14
N ASP A 438 13.67 -26.65 -20.23
CA ASP A 438 14.57 -27.75 -20.51
C ASP A 438 14.07 -29.09 -19.92
N ALA A 439 12.82 -29.17 -19.47
CA ALA A 439 12.27 -30.39 -18.90
C ALA A 439 12.18 -31.51 -19.95
N GLU A 440 12.41 -32.77 -19.54
CA GLU A 440 12.36 -33.92 -20.45
C GLU A 440 10.98 -34.10 -21.12
N LYS A 441 9.91 -33.68 -20.44
CA LYS A 441 8.54 -33.68 -20.99
C LYS A 441 8.28 -32.54 -21.99
N GLY A 442 9.28 -31.72 -22.28
CA GLY A 442 9.19 -30.54 -23.11
C GLY A 442 9.02 -29.27 -22.28
N TRP A 443 8.93 -28.14 -22.98
CA TRP A 443 8.76 -26.82 -22.39
C TRP A 443 7.44 -26.72 -21.60
N MET A 444 7.50 -26.25 -20.34
CA MET A 444 6.35 -26.18 -19.41
C MET A 444 6.17 -24.80 -18.79
N ARG A 445 4.91 -24.35 -18.64
CA ARG A 445 4.50 -23.30 -17.68
C ARG A 445 3.90 -23.95 -16.47
N VAL A 446 4.32 -23.56 -15.28
CA VAL A 446 3.85 -24.14 -14.02
C VAL A 446 3.25 -23.05 -13.16
N GLY A 447 1.98 -23.23 -12.78
CA GLY A 447 1.24 -22.25 -11.99
C GLY A 447 0.70 -21.06 -12.80
N GLN A 448 0.59 -21.19 -14.13
CA GLN A 448 0.09 -20.12 -14.98
C GLN A 448 -1.34 -19.66 -14.57
N ALA A 449 -1.55 -18.35 -14.51
CA ALA A 449 -2.86 -17.76 -14.27
C ALA A 449 -3.91 -18.22 -15.32
N GLY A 450 -5.16 -18.39 -14.88
CA GLY A 450 -6.26 -18.85 -15.75
C GLY A 450 -6.23 -20.33 -16.13
N THR A 451 -5.35 -21.14 -15.52
CA THR A 451 -5.33 -22.61 -15.67
C THR A 451 -6.07 -23.30 -14.51
N GLU A 452 -6.16 -24.63 -14.53
CA GLU A 452 -6.86 -25.42 -13.49
C GLU A 452 -6.15 -25.35 -12.12
N ASP A 453 -4.83 -25.16 -12.09
CA ASP A 453 -4.04 -25.05 -10.86
C ASP A 453 -3.02 -23.90 -10.95
N PRO A 454 -3.49 -22.64 -10.85
CA PRO A 454 -2.61 -21.48 -10.88
C PRO A 454 -1.77 -21.41 -9.60
N ALA A 455 -0.63 -20.73 -9.69
CA ALA A 455 0.17 -20.37 -8.53
C ALA A 455 -0.63 -19.49 -7.57
N VAL A 456 -0.26 -19.50 -6.29
CA VAL A 456 -0.80 -18.53 -5.32
C VAL A 456 0.04 -17.27 -5.46
N CYS A 457 -0.53 -16.18 -5.93
CA CYS A 457 0.16 -14.89 -5.94
C CYS A 457 -0.64 -13.82 -5.20
N ASP A 458 0.05 -12.94 -4.48
CA ASP A 458 -0.56 -11.85 -3.70
C ASP A 458 -0.25 -10.44 -4.25
N GLY A 459 0.35 -10.39 -5.45
CA GLY A 459 0.80 -9.18 -6.12
C GLY A 459 2.27 -8.84 -5.86
N GLN A 460 2.90 -9.46 -4.86
CA GLN A 460 4.29 -9.22 -4.50
C GLN A 460 5.10 -10.49 -4.36
N LYS A 461 4.45 -11.55 -3.88
CA LYS A 461 5.00 -12.89 -3.77
C LYS A 461 4.12 -13.86 -4.52
N CYS A 462 4.77 -14.79 -5.21
CA CYS A 462 4.08 -15.90 -5.84
C CYS A 462 4.71 -17.22 -5.44
N TYR A 463 3.87 -18.21 -5.15
CA TYR A 463 4.24 -19.50 -4.61
C TYR A 463 3.86 -20.61 -5.59
N VAL A 464 4.87 -21.35 -6.06
CA VAL A 464 4.71 -22.54 -6.90
C VAL A 464 5.19 -23.77 -6.14
N THR A 465 4.30 -24.72 -5.88
CA THR A 465 4.65 -25.90 -5.09
C THR A 465 5.43 -26.92 -5.90
N TYR A 466 6.19 -27.78 -5.20
CA TYR A 466 6.81 -28.95 -5.81
C TYR A 466 5.79 -29.81 -6.56
N GLU A 467 4.60 -30.00 -5.99
CA GLU A 467 3.55 -30.83 -6.57
C GLU A 467 3.04 -30.24 -7.90
N GLN A 468 2.95 -28.91 -8.01
CA GLN A 468 2.62 -28.24 -9.27
C GLN A 468 3.71 -28.46 -10.33
N LEU A 469 4.98 -28.33 -9.95
CA LEU A 469 6.13 -28.62 -10.82
C LEU A 469 6.13 -30.09 -11.26
N ALA A 470 5.97 -31.01 -10.32
CA ALA A 470 6.01 -32.45 -10.56
C ALA A 470 4.86 -32.94 -11.44
N ALA A 471 3.65 -32.38 -11.27
CA ALA A 471 2.50 -32.71 -12.11
C ALA A 471 2.80 -32.48 -13.61
N LEU A 472 3.53 -31.40 -13.93
CA LEU A 472 3.82 -31.01 -15.31
C LEU A 472 5.18 -31.54 -15.80
N CYS A 473 6.22 -31.51 -14.97
CA CYS A 473 7.59 -31.86 -15.33
C CYS A 473 7.98 -33.32 -14.98
N GLY A 474 7.23 -33.99 -14.09
CA GLY A 474 7.50 -35.35 -13.60
C GLY A 474 8.02 -35.38 -12.15
N ASP A 475 7.96 -36.53 -11.47
CA ASP A 475 8.29 -36.62 -10.03
C ASP A 475 9.79 -36.55 -9.71
N ASP A 476 10.66 -36.58 -10.72
CA ASP A 476 12.12 -36.55 -10.54
C ASP A 476 12.66 -35.18 -10.98
N ALA A 477 13.02 -34.33 -10.02
CA ALA A 477 13.53 -32.98 -10.26
C ALA A 477 14.77 -32.94 -11.17
N SER A 478 15.57 -34.03 -11.21
CA SER A 478 16.72 -34.12 -12.12
C SER A 478 16.33 -34.14 -13.61
N THR A 479 15.07 -34.41 -13.92
CA THR A 479 14.50 -34.42 -15.28
C THR A 479 13.89 -33.08 -15.70
N TRP A 480 13.85 -32.08 -14.82
CA TRP A 480 13.21 -30.79 -15.09
C TRP A 480 14.10 -29.83 -15.91
N GLY A 481 15.36 -30.24 -16.15
CA GLY A 481 16.34 -29.44 -16.86
C GLY A 481 17.16 -28.55 -15.93
N ALA A 482 18.15 -27.85 -16.48
CA ALA A 482 19.05 -27.02 -15.70
C ALA A 482 18.48 -25.63 -15.40
N ARG A 483 17.56 -25.11 -16.23
CA ARG A 483 17.10 -23.72 -16.14
C ARG A 483 15.71 -23.62 -15.51
N MET A 484 15.56 -22.64 -14.63
CA MET A 484 14.27 -22.14 -14.15
C MET A 484 14.10 -20.70 -14.61
N GLN A 485 12.91 -20.36 -15.11
CA GLN A 485 12.58 -19.03 -15.59
C GLN A 485 11.27 -18.54 -14.98
N CYS A 486 11.06 -17.24 -15.02
CA CYS A 486 9.81 -16.58 -14.69
C CYS A 486 9.16 -16.01 -15.95
N GLU A 487 7.84 -15.85 -15.93
CA GLU A 487 7.05 -15.21 -16.98
C GLU A 487 5.75 -14.66 -16.38
N SER A 488 5.25 -13.57 -16.94
CA SER A 488 3.94 -12.98 -16.61
C SER A 488 3.21 -12.54 -17.88
N ASP A 489 1.90 -12.28 -17.79
CA ASP A 489 1.06 -11.77 -18.88
C ASP A 489 1.17 -10.23 -19.03
N SER A 490 1.88 -9.58 -18.12
CA SER A 490 2.26 -8.16 -18.16
C SER A 490 3.78 -7.99 -18.01
N ALA A 491 4.28 -6.75 -18.13
CA ALA A 491 5.68 -6.46 -17.82
C ALA A 491 5.98 -6.83 -16.36
N TRP A 492 7.16 -7.42 -16.12
CA TRP A 492 7.47 -8.00 -14.82
C TRP A 492 8.94 -7.88 -14.44
N GLU A 493 9.20 -7.81 -13.13
CA GLU A 493 10.54 -7.81 -12.52
C GLU A 493 10.54 -8.72 -11.29
N VAL A 494 11.53 -9.59 -11.19
CA VAL A 494 11.75 -10.52 -10.08
C VAL A 494 12.93 -10.03 -9.25
N TYR A 495 12.71 -9.89 -7.95
CA TYR A 495 13.67 -9.37 -6.99
C TYR A 495 14.37 -10.47 -6.20
N SER A 496 13.73 -11.62 -6.00
CA SER A 496 14.38 -12.79 -5.42
C SER A 496 13.57 -14.06 -5.68
N VAL A 497 14.26 -15.20 -5.67
CA VAL A 497 13.64 -16.53 -5.68
C VAL A 497 14.22 -17.35 -4.53
N LYS A 498 13.35 -18.03 -3.79
CA LYS A 498 13.72 -18.91 -2.68
C LYS A 498 13.03 -20.24 -2.82
N VAL A 499 13.68 -21.32 -2.38
CA VAL A 499 13.09 -22.65 -2.30
C VAL A 499 13.20 -23.15 -0.87
N GLY A 500 12.07 -23.53 -0.26
CA GLY A 500 12.04 -24.00 1.11
C GLY A 500 10.95 -25.03 1.32
N THR A 501 10.89 -25.61 2.52
CA THR A 501 9.76 -26.46 2.90
C THR A 501 8.52 -25.59 3.10
N ALA A 502 7.40 -26.01 2.51
CA ALA A 502 6.15 -25.29 2.66
C ALA A 502 5.65 -25.38 4.10
N ALA A 503 5.36 -24.22 4.68
CA ALA A 503 4.59 -24.09 5.91
C ALA A 503 3.36 -23.22 5.63
N GLU A 504 2.33 -23.33 6.47
CA GLU A 504 1.05 -22.67 6.28
C GLU A 504 0.76 -21.75 7.45
N PHE A 505 0.52 -20.46 7.16
CA PHE A 505 -0.03 -19.53 8.11
C PHE A 505 -1.48 -19.92 8.42
N ALA A 506 -1.83 -19.90 9.70
CA ALA A 506 -3.19 -20.10 10.14
C ALA A 506 -4.04 -18.87 9.80
N PRO A 507 -5.13 -19.02 9.03
CA PRO A 507 -6.15 -17.98 8.94
C PRO A 507 -6.88 -17.93 10.29
N VAL A 508 -6.95 -16.75 10.90
CA VAL A 508 -7.49 -16.58 12.26
C VAL A 508 -8.39 -15.35 12.35
N ASN A 509 -9.34 -15.37 13.28
CA ASN A 509 -10.23 -14.25 13.58
C ASN A 509 -10.33 -14.06 15.10
N LYS A 510 -11.21 -13.14 15.54
CA LYS A 510 -11.39 -12.78 16.98
C LYS A 510 -10.07 -12.38 17.65
N LEU A 511 -9.36 -11.49 17.00
CA LEU A 511 -8.05 -11.02 17.45
C LEU A 511 -8.21 -10.12 18.67
N THR A 512 -7.43 -10.40 19.71
CA THR A 512 -7.23 -9.51 20.86
C THR A 512 -5.89 -8.82 20.64
N LYS A 513 -5.90 -7.50 20.41
CA LYS A 513 -4.68 -6.71 20.26
C LYS A 513 -4.00 -6.56 21.62
N PHE A 514 -2.69 -6.79 21.65
CA PHE A 514 -1.84 -6.50 22.79
C PHE A 514 -1.47 -5.01 22.76
N GLU A 515 -2.35 -4.18 23.31
CA GLU A 515 -2.17 -2.73 23.31
C GLU A 515 -0.89 -2.30 24.05
N GLY A 516 -0.07 -1.46 23.40
CA GLY A 516 1.17 -0.91 23.95
C GLY A 516 2.40 -1.81 23.82
N PHE A 517 2.31 -2.92 23.06
CA PHE A 517 3.45 -3.80 22.81
C PHE A 517 4.47 -3.22 21.82
N GLU A 518 4.09 -2.21 21.03
CA GLU A 518 4.92 -1.64 19.98
C GLU A 518 6.31 -1.22 20.51
N THR A 519 7.36 -1.82 19.95
CA THR A 519 8.74 -1.68 20.46
C THR A 519 9.77 -2.02 19.38
N ALA A 520 11.03 -1.59 19.58
CA ALA A 520 12.14 -1.86 18.67
C ALA A 520 13.44 -2.11 19.46
N ALA A 521 14.32 -2.93 18.90
CA ALA A 521 15.64 -3.15 19.49
C ALA A 521 16.69 -3.58 18.45
N ASP A 522 17.96 -3.52 18.86
CA ASP A 522 19.08 -4.02 18.09
C ASP A 522 19.06 -5.57 18.01
N ALA A 523 19.89 -6.11 17.12
CA ALA A 523 20.12 -7.55 17.00
C ALA A 523 20.40 -8.21 18.36
N TRP A 524 19.66 -9.27 18.66
CA TRP A 524 19.71 -10.05 19.91
C TRP A 524 19.34 -9.29 21.19
N ALA A 525 18.88 -8.05 21.08
CA ALA A 525 18.26 -7.35 22.19
C ALA A 525 16.79 -7.75 22.31
N GLN A 526 16.32 -7.83 23.55
CA GLN A 526 14.94 -8.18 23.89
C GLN A 526 14.21 -6.95 24.38
N ASP A 527 13.00 -6.74 23.87
CA ASP A 527 12.07 -5.79 24.45
C ASP A 527 10.64 -6.28 24.31
N GLY A 528 9.74 -5.72 25.12
CA GLY A 528 8.33 -6.07 25.11
C GLY A 528 7.59 -5.55 26.33
N PHE A 529 6.50 -6.22 26.68
CA PHE A 529 5.53 -5.67 27.60
C PHE A 529 4.97 -6.73 28.58
N ASP A 530 4.45 -6.26 29.71
CA ASP A 530 3.72 -7.10 30.66
C ASP A 530 2.37 -7.50 30.04
N MET A 531 2.12 -8.80 29.85
CA MET A 531 0.86 -9.35 29.34
C MET A 531 -0.32 -8.90 30.21
N PRO A 532 -1.26 -8.09 29.67
CA PRO A 532 -2.51 -7.80 30.31
C PRO A 532 -3.33 -9.07 30.48
N GLN A 533 -4.27 -9.06 31.43
CA GLN A 533 -5.10 -10.23 31.70
C GLN A 533 -5.88 -10.71 30.46
N GLU A 534 -6.32 -9.79 29.61
CA GLU A 534 -7.04 -10.15 28.37
C GLU A 534 -6.18 -10.96 27.39
N ILE A 535 -4.87 -10.70 27.33
CA ILE A 535 -3.91 -11.47 26.52
C ILE A 535 -3.65 -12.83 27.15
N ILE A 536 -3.48 -12.89 28.47
CA ILE A 536 -3.35 -14.15 29.20
C ILE A 536 -4.59 -15.03 28.99
N ASP A 537 -5.79 -14.45 29.06
CA ASP A 537 -7.05 -15.16 28.87
C ASP A 537 -7.26 -15.63 27.42
N ALA A 538 -6.67 -14.92 26.44
CA ALA A 538 -6.70 -15.29 25.03
C ALA A 538 -5.69 -16.40 24.67
N LEU A 539 -4.62 -16.57 25.45
CA LEU A 539 -3.62 -17.63 25.27
C LEU A 539 -4.17 -18.97 25.77
N VAL A 540 -4.93 -19.64 24.90
CA VAL A 540 -5.51 -20.97 25.15
C VAL A 540 -5.09 -21.95 24.05
N PRO A 541 -5.20 -23.28 24.27
CA PRO A 541 -4.91 -24.26 23.23
C PRO A 541 -5.59 -23.95 21.90
N GLY A 542 -4.82 -24.00 20.82
CA GLY A 542 -5.21 -23.61 19.47
C GLY A 542 -5.15 -22.12 19.16
N ALA A 543 -4.84 -21.24 20.12
CA ALA A 543 -4.64 -19.81 19.83
C ALA A 543 -3.35 -19.58 19.04
N VAL A 544 -3.32 -18.51 18.24
CA VAL A 544 -2.15 -18.09 17.47
C VAL A 544 -1.80 -16.66 17.87
N VAL A 545 -0.52 -16.44 18.14
CA VAL A 545 0.06 -15.10 18.31
C VAL A 545 0.56 -14.64 16.95
N THR A 546 -0.01 -13.54 16.43
CA THR A 546 0.47 -12.88 15.22
C THR A 546 1.26 -11.63 15.61
N VAL A 547 2.47 -11.49 15.10
CA VAL A 547 3.36 -10.33 15.32
C VAL A 547 3.53 -9.60 14.00
N GLN A 548 3.20 -8.31 13.92
CA GLN A 548 3.53 -7.46 12.77
C GLN A 548 4.86 -6.77 13.05
N TYR A 549 5.83 -6.89 12.14
CA TYR A 549 7.21 -6.47 12.40
C TYR A 549 7.99 -6.14 11.13
N SER A 550 9.16 -5.54 11.31
CA SER A 550 10.24 -5.50 10.33
C SER A 550 11.55 -5.97 10.97
N SER A 551 12.40 -6.60 10.17
CA SER A 551 13.77 -6.96 10.57
C SER A 551 14.61 -7.16 9.31
N GLU A 552 15.92 -6.91 9.38
CA GLU A 552 16.81 -7.09 8.22
C GLU A 552 16.91 -8.56 7.78
N SER A 553 16.86 -9.51 8.71
CA SER A 553 16.90 -10.95 8.42
C SER A 553 15.55 -11.52 7.96
N GLY A 554 14.47 -10.76 8.15
CA GLY A 554 13.10 -11.22 7.96
C GLY A 554 12.62 -12.19 9.04
N ASN A 555 13.32 -12.33 10.18
CA ASN A 555 12.93 -13.22 11.27
C ASN A 555 12.57 -12.44 12.55
N VAL A 556 11.59 -12.94 13.30
CA VAL A 556 11.31 -12.53 14.68
C VAL A 556 10.81 -13.73 15.46
N TRP A 557 11.03 -13.75 16.77
CA TRP A 557 10.48 -14.77 17.64
C TRP A 557 10.11 -14.19 19.01
N LEU A 558 9.38 -14.98 19.79
CA LEU A 558 8.98 -14.58 21.14
C LEU A 558 10.01 -15.00 22.18
N VAL A 559 10.13 -14.18 23.22
CA VAL A 559 10.91 -14.47 24.41
C VAL A 559 9.98 -14.40 25.62
N ILE A 560 9.99 -15.48 26.42
CA ILE A 560 9.24 -15.59 27.67
C ILE A 560 10.29 -15.66 28.80
N PRO A 561 10.71 -14.51 29.36
CA PRO A 561 11.86 -14.45 30.25
C PRO A 561 11.57 -14.98 31.66
N ASP A 562 10.30 -14.98 32.06
CA ASP A 562 9.86 -15.24 33.42
C ASP A 562 9.15 -16.59 33.59
N ALA A 563 9.21 -17.47 32.59
CA ALA A 563 8.61 -18.79 32.70
C ALA A 563 9.24 -19.62 33.83
N GLU A 564 8.44 -20.42 34.53
CA GLU A 564 8.92 -21.28 35.63
C GLU A 564 9.99 -22.29 35.17
N LYS A 565 9.93 -22.69 33.88
CA LYS A 565 10.94 -23.55 33.25
C LYS A 565 12.25 -22.81 32.94
N GLY A 566 12.33 -21.52 33.21
CA GLY A 566 13.45 -20.64 32.90
C GLY A 566 13.18 -19.76 31.68
N TRP A 567 14.19 -18.98 31.32
CA TRP A 567 14.14 -18.08 30.17
C TRP A 567 14.03 -18.88 28.86
N MET A 568 13.03 -18.56 28.02
CA MET A 568 12.72 -19.29 26.77
C MET A 568 12.70 -18.39 25.54
N ARG A 569 13.25 -18.89 24.41
CA ARG A 569 12.94 -18.42 23.05
C ARG A 569 11.95 -19.38 22.42
N VAL A 570 10.86 -18.85 21.87
CA VAL A 570 9.82 -19.64 21.22
C VAL A 570 9.71 -19.23 19.77
N GLY A 571 9.89 -20.18 18.85
CA GLY A 571 9.88 -19.92 17.42
C GLY A 571 11.20 -19.36 16.88
N GLN A 572 12.33 -19.56 17.57
CA GLN A 572 13.62 -19.04 17.10
C GLN A 572 13.99 -19.62 15.73
N ALA A 573 14.44 -18.75 14.81
CA ALA A 573 14.94 -19.15 13.50
C ALA A 573 16.09 -20.17 13.61
N GLY A 574 16.13 -21.14 12.69
CA GLY A 574 17.14 -22.20 12.67
C GLY A 574 16.98 -23.29 13.74
N THR A 575 15.85 -23.32 14.46
CA THR A 575 15.49 -24.42 15.37
C THR A 575 14.56 -25.43 14.70
N GLU A 576 14.20 -26.51 15.40
CA GLU A 576 13.30 -27.55 14.87
C GLU A 576 11.85 -27.05 14.67
N ASP A 577 11.45 -26.00 15.38
CA ASP A 577 10.08 -25.46 15.38
C ASP A 577 10.11 -23.91 15.37
N PRO A 578 10.55 -23.30 14.25
CA PRO A 578 10.64 -21.85 14.14
C PRO A 578 9.26 -21.20 14.00
N ALA A 579 9.18 -19.90 14.31
CA ALA A 579 8.04 -19.08 13.98
C ALA A 579 7.87 -19.05 12.46
N LEU A 580 6.63 -19.06 11.99
CA LEU A 580 6.37 -18.83 10.57
C LEU A 580 6.53 -17.35 10.31
N CYS A 581 7.45 -16.98 9.43
CA CYS A 581 7.81 -15.60 9.14
C CYS A 581 7.72 -15.37 7.63
N ASN A 582 7.15 -14.24 7.20
CA ASN A 582 7.20 -13.83 5.78
C ASN A 582 8.00 -12.54 5.55
N GLY A 583 8.54 -11.94 6.61
CA GLY A 583 9.28 -10.67 6.60
C GLY A 583 8.46 -9.45 7.03
N THR A 584 7.14 -9.53 7.09
CA THR A 584 6.24 -8.43 7.52
C THR A 584 5.33 -8.81 8.69
N TYR A 585 4.99 -10.10 8.81
CA TYR A 585 4.35 -10.65 9.98
C TYR A 585 4.83 -12.08 10.27
N ALA A 586 4.69 -12.48 11.53
CA ALA A 586 5.04 -13.80 12.01
C ALA A 586 3.88 -14.42 12.79
N GLN A 587 3.79 -15.75 12.79
CA GLN A 587 2.86 -16.51 13.62
C GLN A 587 3.60 -17.49 14.52
N ILE A 588 3.22 -17.47 15.81
CA ILE A 588 3.67 -18.39 16.84
C ILE A 588 2.43 -19.01 17.48
N THR A 589 2.33 -20.33 17.50
CA THR A 589 1.16 -21.02 18.06
C THR A 589 1.25 -21.13 19.58
N TYR A 590 0.09 -21.28 20.23
CA TYR A 590 0.03 -21.67 21.64
C TYR A 590 0.84 -22.94 21.90
N GLU A 591 0.78 -23.93 21.01
CA GLU A 591 1.47 -25.20 21.18
C GLU A 591 2.99 -25.04 21.18
N GLN A 592 3.53 -24.13 20.35
CA GLN A 592 4.95 -23.78 20.37
C GLN A 592 5.35 -23.16 21.72
N LEU A 593 4.54 -22.23 22.23
CA LEU A 593 4.74 -21.61 23.54
C LEU A 593 4.66 -22.66 24.67
N ALA A 594 3.63 -23.51 24.67
CA ALA A 594 3.37 -24.50 25.70
C ALA A 594 4.44 -25.60 25.74
N ALA A 595 4.96 -26.02 24.58
CA ALA A 595 6.05 -26.99 24.50
C ALA A 595 7.26 -26.55 25.34
N LEU A 596 7.60 -25.25 25.26
CA LEU A 596 8.77 -24.68 25.94
C LEU A 596 8.46 -24.13 27.33
N CYS A 597 7.31 -23.49 27.53
CA CYS A 597 6.95 -22.79 28.77
C CYS A 597 6.05 -23.61 29.71
N GLY A 598 5.39 -24.66 29.21
CA GLY A 598 4.41 -25.49 29.94
C GLY A 598 2.96 -25.22 29.52
N GLU A 599 2.05 -26.15 29.81
CA GLU A 599 0.62 -26.05 29.41
C GLU A 599 -0.22 -25.05 30.24
N ASP A 600 0.34 -24.52 31.34
CA ASP A 600 -0.36 -23.58 32.21
C ASP A 600 0.22 -22.19 31.99
N VAL A 601 -0.53 -21.30 31.33
CA VAL A 601 -0.08 -19.93 31.03
C VAL A 601 0.27 -19.16 32.30
N SER A 602 -0.33 -19.49 33.44
CA SER A 602 0.03 -18.85 34.71
C SER A 602 1.47 -19.11 35.15
N THR A 603 2.13 -20.13 34.57
CA THR A 603 3.54 -20.44 34.82
C THR A 603 4.50 -19.79 33.82
N TRP A 604 4.01 -19.00 32.86
CA TRP A 604 4.84 -18.33 31.85
C TRP A 604 5.43 -17.02 32.36
N GLY A 605 4.90 -16.50 33.48
CA GLY A 605 5.25 -15.20 34.03
C GLY A 605 4.44 -14.07 33.40
N ALA A 606 4.78 -12.84 33.74
CA ALA A 606 4.00 -11.66 33.33
C ALA A 606 4.46 -11.07 31.99
N ARG A 607 5.69 -11.32 31.55
CA ARG A 607 6.29 -10.64 30.39
C ARG A 607 6.32 -11.50 29.15
N MET A 608 5.96 -10.88 28.03
CA MET A 608 6.22 -11.38 26.68
C MET A 608 7.09 -10.35 25.97
N GLN A 609 8.10 -10.83 25.26
CA GLN A 609 9.07 -10.01 24.53
C GLN A 609 9.26 -10.54 23.11
N CYS A 610 9.79 -9.69 22.25
CA CYS A 610 10.30 -10.08 20.94
C CYS A 610 11.82 -9.99 20.90
N GLU A 611 12.43 -10.73 19.97
CA GLU A 611 13.85 -10.68 19.66
C GLU A 611 14.04 -11.13 18.20
N SER A 612 15.11 -10.65 17.56
CA SER A 612 15.55 -11.06 16.22
C SER A 612 17.08 -11.17 16.18
N ASP A 613 17.62 -11.85 15.17
CA ASP A 613 19.05 -11.96 14.90
C ASP A 613 19.63 -10.73 14.17
N SER A 614 18.76 -9.82 13.71
CA SER A 614 19.09 -8.49 13.20
C SER A 614 18.37 -7.39 13.98
N ALA A 615 18.64 -6.12 13.67
CA ALA A 615 17.80 -5.02 14.18
C ALA A 615 16.34 -5.26 13.78
N TRP A 616 15.41 -4.91 14.68
CA TRP A 616 14.00 -5.24 14.53
C TRP A 616 13.08 -4.20 15.18
N GLU A 617 11.87 -4.13 14.64
CA GLU A 617 10.78 -3.30 15.14
C GLU A 617 9.46 -4.07 15.06
N VAL A 618 8.65 -4.01 16.10
CA VAL A 618 7.32 -4.63 16.19
C VAL A 618 6.28 -3.52 16.23
N TYR A 619 5.36 -3.58 15.28
CA TYR A 619 4.27 -2.61 15.09
C TYR A 619 2.97 -3.03 15.78
N GLY A 620 2.88 -4.28 16.22
CA GLY A 620 1.76 -4.79 16.98
C GLY A 620 1.82 -6.29 17.18
N VAL A 621 1.10 -6.76 18.20
CA VAL A 621 0.93 -8.18 18.52
C VAL A 621 -0.55 -8.44 18.77
N TRP A 622 -1.05 -9.57 18.25
CA TRP A 622 -2.43 -10.00 18.42
C TRP A 622 -2.48 -11.47 18.83
N VAL A 623 -3.46 -11.84 19.64
CA VAL A 623 -3.75 -13.23 19.99
C VAL A 623 -5.14 -13.59 19.48
N SER A 624 -5.24 -14.65 18.69
CA SER A 624 -6.52 -15.13 18.17
C SER A 624 -7.30 -15.94 19.20
N ALA A 625 -8.59 -16.15 18.95
CA ALA A 625 -9.30 -17.29 19.53
C ALA A 625 -8.72 -18.63 19.00
N PRO A 626 -9.01 -19.78 19.65
CA PRO A 626 -8.61 -21.08 19.14
C PRO A 626 -9.01 -21.29 17.68
N VAL A 627 -8.07 -21.73 16.86
CA VAL A 627 -8.37 -22.20 15.51
C VAL A 627 -9.22 -23.46 15.65
N THR A 628 -10.52 -23.34 15.42
CA THR A 628 -11.35 -24.53 15.17
C THR A 628 -10.94 -25.05 13.81
N SER A 629 -10.21 -26.17 13.78
CA SER A 629 -9.87 -26.84 12.53
C SER A 629 -11.15 -27.03 11.70
N ALA A 630 -11.19 -26.44 10.51
CA ALA A 630 -12.12 -26.86 9.48
C ALA A 630 -11.73 -28.31 9.11
N GLU A 631 -12.50 -29.29 9.58
CA GLU A 631 -12.38 -30.70 9.15
C GLU A 631 -12.79 -30.88 7.68
#